data_AF-A0A922XRD0-F1
#
_entry.id   AF-A0A922XRD0-F1
#
_cell.length_a   1.000
_cell.length_b   1.000
_cell.length_c   1.000
_cell.angle_alpha   90.00
_cell.angle_beta   90.00
_cell.angle_gamma   90.00
#
_symmetry.space_group_name_H-M   'P 1'
#
loop_
_entity.id
_entity.type
_entity.pdbx_description
1 polymer ?
#
loop_
_entity_poly.entity_id
_entity_poly.type
_entity_poly.pdbx_seq_one_letter_code
_entity_poly.pdbx_strand_id
1 'polypeptide(L)'
;MEVAKWARPLKTLNWENRMAQEASGQKNPKPFNHFLRYSSLGLQLVVSIGAAGWLGHWLDGKMELRFPVFLLSFVFITFGVMLFQLYRSLNK
;
A
#
# COMPACT_ATOMS: atom_id res chain seq x y z
N MET A 1 50.69 31.77 -24.69
CA MET A 1 50.22 30.37 -24.63
C MET A 1 49.41 30.24 -23.34
N GLU A 2 48.08 30.08 -23.40
CA GLU A 2 47.21 29.51 -22.32
C GLU A 2 45.71 29.80 -22.61
N VAL A 3 45.17 29.29 -23.74
CA VAL A 3 43.73 29.45 -24.07
C VAL A 3 42.91 28.18 -23.70
N ALA A 4 43.50 27.19 -23.04
CA ALA A 4 42.93 25.84 -22.93
C ALA A 4 42.39 25.43 -21.53
N LYS A 5 41.75 26.34 -20.77
CA LYS A 5 41.15 26.00 -19.45
C LYS A 5 39.62 26.05 -19.36
N TRP A 6 38.91 26.45 -20.41
CA TRP A 6 37.46 26.73 -20.34
C TRP A 6 36.54 25.61 -20.88
N ALA A 7 37.10 24.57 -21.50
CA ALA A 7 36.31 23.46 -22.03
C ALA A 7 36.04 22.41 -20.93
N ARG A 8 35.16 22.74 -19.97
CA ARG A 8 34.53 21.72 -19.11
C ARG A 8 33.27 21.19 -19.80
N PRO A 9 33.20 19.90 -20.20
CA PRO A 9 32.00 19.35 -20.83
C PRO A 9 30.88 19.19 -19.78
N LEU A 10 30.13 20.27 -19.53
CA LEU A 10 28.89 20.24 -18.73
C LEU A 10 27.71 19.60 -19.46
N LYS A 11 28.01 18.89 -20.54
CA LYS A 11 27.07 18.11 -21.32
C LYS A 11 27.58 16.68 -21.42
N THR A 12 28.18 16.16 -20.30
CA THR A 12 28.44 14.78 -19.74
C THR A 12 27.37 14.02 -18.86
N LEU A 13 26.67 14.73 -17.96
CA LEU A 13 26.17 14.11 -16.73
C LEU A 13 24.69 13.65 -16.65
N ASN A 14 23.86 13.75 -17.69
CA ASN A 14 22.39 13.52 -17.53
C ASN A 14 21.66 12.72 -18.63
N TRP A 15 22.35 12.09 -19.57
CA TRP A 15 21.71 11.23 -20.60
C TRP A 15 22.07 9.78 -20.39
N GLU A 16 23.26 9.46 -19.89
CA GLU A 16 23.58 8.08 -19.47
C GLU A 16 22.61 7.60 -18.39
N ASN A 17 22.32 8.45 -17.39
CA ASN A 17 21.35 8.14 -16.34
C ASN A 17 19.91 7.98 -16.88
N ARG A 18 19.53 8.73 -17.93
CA ARG A 18 18.19 8.62 -18.54
C ARG A 18 18.06 7.40 -19.43
N MET A 19 19.08 7.06 -20.19
CA MET A 19 19.12 5.82 -21.00
C MET A 19 19.15 4.58 -20.12
N ALA A 20 19.88 4.62 -18.99
CA ALA A 20 19.86 3.55 -18.01
C ALA A 20 18.49 3.43 -17.31
N GLN A 21 17.80 4.54 -17.02
CA GLN A 21 16.43 4.54 -16.50
C GLN A 21 15.39 4.03 -17.51
N GLU A 22 15.57 4.35 -18.80
CA GLU A 22 14.68 3.90 -19.88
C GLU A 22 14.86 2.41 -20.19
N ALA A 23 16.11 1.92 -20.18
CA ALA A 23 16.43 0.49 -20.34
C ALA A 23 16.01 -0.35 -19.12
N SER A 24 15.95 0.25 -17.93
CA SER A 24 15.56 -0.41 -16.67
C SER A 24 14.10 -0.21 -16.28
N GLY A 25 13.19 0.03 -17.22
CA GLY A 25 11.75 -0.24 -17.03
C GLY A 25 11.10 0.29 -15.75
N GLN A 26 11.61 1.39 -15.15
CA GLN A 26 10.95 2.01 -14.01
C GLN A 26 9.88 2.96 -14.52
N LYS A 27 8.69 2.37 -14.65
CA LYS A 27 7.43 3.04 -14.95
C LYS A 27 7.20 4.08 -13.85
N ASN A 28 7.47 5.36 -14.14
CA ASN A 28 7.04 6.49 -13.33
C ASN A 28 5.58 6.26 -12.91
N PRO A 29 5.24 6.21 -11.60
CA PRO A 29 3.87 6.00 -11.18
C PRO A 29 3.04 7.21 -11.63
N LYS A 30 2.28 7.03 -12.72
CA LYS A 30 1.42 8.07 -13.29
C LYS A 30 0.41 8.54 -12.24
N PRO A 31 -0.01 9.82 -12.24
CA PRO A 31 -0.91 10.42 -11.25
C PRO A 31 -2.35 9.86 -11.25
N PHE A 32 -2.67 8.86 -12.10
CA PHE A 32 -3.88 8.04 -12.01
C PHE A 32 -3.98 7.18 -10.73
N ASN A 33 -2.94 7.24 -9.89
CA ASN A 33 -2.79 6.44 -8.69
C ASN A 33 -3.87 6.66 -7.61
N HIS A 34 -4.59 7.79 -7.59
CA HIS A 34 -5.57 8.02 -6.52
C HIS A 34 -6.72 7.01 -6.59
N PHE A 35 -7.38 6.88 -7.74
CA PHE A 35 -8.53 5.97 -7.87
C PHE A 35 -8.12 4.51 -7.65
N LEU A 36 -7.00 4.11 -8.24
CA LEU A 36 -6.46 2.76 -8.11
C LEU A 36 -6.04 2.43 -6.66
N ARG A 37 -5.51 3.43 -5.93
CA ARG A 37 -5.11 3.31 -4.53
C ARG A 37 -6.30 3.25 -3.57
N TYR A 38 -7.40 3.94 -3.87
CA TYR A 38 -8.63 3.80 -3.08
C TYR A 38 -9.32 2.45 -3.34
N SER A 39 -9.30 1.96 -4.59
CA SER A 39 -9.79 0.62 -4.91
C SER A 39 -9.00 -0.48 -4.19
N SER A 40 -7.67 -0.38 -4.14
CA SER A 40 -6.85 -1.36 -3.40
C SER A 40 -7.05 -1.28 -1.88
N LEU A 41 -7.22 -0.08 -1.31
CA LEU A 41 -7.60 0.08 0.09
C LEU A 41 -8.97 -0.54 0.40
N GLY A 42 -9.99 -0.30 -0.44
CA GLY A 42 -11.31 -0.90 -0.28
C GLY A 42 -11.27 -2.43 -0.40
N LEU A 43 -10.54 -2.93 -1.40
CA LEU A 43 -10.34 -4.37 -1.59
C LEU A 43 -9.64 -4.98 -0.38
N GLN A 44 -8.61 -4.32 0.16
CA GLN A 44 -7.91 -4.76 1.36
C GLN A 44 -8.85 -4.84 2.56
N LEU A 45 -9.74 -3.85 2.76
CA LEU A 45 -10.73 -3.88 3.85
C LEU A 45 -11.70 -5.05 3.70
N VAL A 46 -12.23 -5.29 2.50
CA VAL A 46 -13.14 -6.40 2.22
C VAL A 46 -12.46 -7.74 2.45
N VAL A 47 -11.24 -7.91 1.95
CA VAL A 47 -10.44 -9.13 2.15
C VAL A 47 -10.12 -9.34 3.62
N SER A 48 -9.74 -8.29 4.35
CA SER A 48 -9.46 -8.35 5.79
C SER A 48 -10.70 -8.74 6.60
N ILE A 49 -11.85 -8.11 6.36
CA ILE A 49 -13.11 -8.44 7.06
C ILE A 49 -13.60 -9.84 6.68
N GLY A 50 -13.50 -10.20 5.40
CA GLY A 50 -13.87 -11.54 4.92
C GLY A 50 -13.01 -12.63 5.54
N ALA A 51 -11.69 -12.45 5.58
CA ALA A 51 -10.77 -13.38 6.22
C ALA A 51 -11.01 -13.47 7.73
N ALA A 52 -11.21 -12.34 8.40
CA ALA A 52 -11.57 -12.24 9.81
C ALA A 52 -12.88 -12.99 10.14
N GLY A 53 -13.94 -12.74 9.36
CA GLY A 53 -15.24 -13.38 9.53
C GLY A 53 -15.20 -14.88 9.24
N TRP A 54 -14.49 -15.30 8.19
CA TRP A 54 -14.27 -16.71 7.88
C TRP A 54 -13.53 -17.41 9.02
N LEU A 55 -12.44 -16.81 9.52
CA LEU A 55 -11.66 -17.36 10.62
C LEU A 55 -12.52 -17.47 11.89
N GLY A 56 -13.29 -16.43 12.22
CA GLY A 56 -14.20 -16.41 13.35
C GLY A 56 -15.30 -17.47 13.24
N HIS A 57 -15.92 -17.61 12.06
CA HIS A 57 -16.94 -18.63 11.82
C HIS A 57 -16.36 -20.04 11.92
N TRP A 58 -15.17 -20.29 11.34
CA TRP A 58 -14.51 -21.59 11.43
C TRP A 58 -14.17 -21.95 12.87
N LEU A 59 -13.74 -20.96 13.67
CA LEU A 59 -13.45 -21.14 15.09
C LEU A 59 -14.71 -21.40 15.92
N ASP A 60 -15.78 -20.63 15.69
CA ASP A 60 -17.08 -20.81 16.35
C ASP A 60 -17.70 -22.17 16.03
N GLY A 61 -17.60 -22.61 14.76
CA GLY A 61 -18.08 -23.92 14.33
C GLY A 61 -17.32 -25.09 14.94
N LYS A 62 -16.00 -24.95 15.14
CA LYS A 62 -15.17 -25.99 15.78
C LYS A 62 -15.44 -26.13 17.28
N MET A 63 -15.93 -25.07 17.94
CA MET A 63 -16.27 -25.09 19.36
C MET A 63 -17.75 -25.41 19.62
N GLU A 64 -18.55 -25.65 18.58
CA GLU A 64 -19.99 -25.97 18.66
C GLU A 64 -20.78 -25.00 19.57
N LEU A 65 -20.30 -23.74 19.63
CA LEU A 65 -20.87 -22.74 20.50
C LEU A 65 -22.20 -22.28 19.89
N ARG A 66 -23.30 -22.50 20.63
CA ARG A 66 -24.63 -21.96 20.30
C ARG A 66 -24.66 -20.44 20.16
N PHE A 67 -23.62 -19.76 20.67
CA PHE A 67 -23.46 -18.32 20.59
C PHE A 67 -22.14 -18.01 19.85
N PRO A 68 -22.16 -17.26 18.74
CA PRO A 68 -20.97 -17.01 17.91
C PRO A 68 -20.07 -15.95 18.56
N VAL A 69 -19.47 -16.30 19.70
CA VAL A 69 -18.67 -15.39 20.54
C VAL A 69 -17.40 -15.00 19.82
N PHE A 70 -16.74 -15.92 19.10
CA PHE A 70 -15.49 -15.60 18.41
C PHE A 70 -15.73 -14.70 17.21
N LEU A 71 -16.77 -14.95 16.41
CA LEU A 71 -17.17 -14.05 15.33
C LEU A 71 -17.44 -12.64 15.87
N LEU A 72 -18.22 -12.53 16.96
CA LEU A 72 -18.56 -11.24 17.55
C LEU A 72 -17.31 -10.51 18.07
N SER A 73 -16.42 -11.23 18.77
CA SER A 73 -15.15 -10.71 19.26
C SER A 73 -14.27 -10.21 18.13
N PHE A 74 -14.14 -10.99 17.06
CA PHE A 74 -13.26 -10.70 15.93
C PHE A 74 -13.78 -9.49 15.13
N VAL A 75 -15.10 -9.40 14.95
CA VAL A 75 -15.75 -8.22 14.35
C VAL A 75 -15.51 -6.98 15.20
N PHE A 76 -15.68 -7.08 16.52
CA PHE A 76 -15.47 -5.95 17.44
C PHE A 76 -14.02 -5.45 17.44
N ILE A 77 -13.05 -6.38 17.49
CA ILE A 77 -11.62 -6.07 17.41
C ILE A 77 -11.29 -5.43 16.06
N THR A 78 -11.74 -6.03 14.95
CA THR A 78 -11.49 -5.51 13.60
C THR A 78 -12.07 -4.12 13.43
N PHE A 79 -13.29 -3.90 13.91
CA PHE A 79 -13.95 -2.60 13.90
C PHE A 79 -13.16 -1.55 14.71
N GLY A 80 -12.72 -1.89 15.92
CA GLY A 80 -11.88 -1.02 16.75
C GLY A 80 -10.54 -0.66 16.09
N VAL A 81 -9.88 -1.65 15.47
CA VAL A 81 -8.63 -1.43 14.73
C VAL A 81 -8.85 -0.52 13.53
N MET A 82 -9.95 -0.68 12.78
CA MET A 82 -10.27 0.20 11.65
C MET A 82 -10.52 1.63 12.10
N LEU A 83 -11.29 1.83 13.17
CA LEU A 83 -11.51 3.15 13.75
C LEU A 83 -10.19 3.80 14.18
N PHE A 84 -9.31 3.03 14.83
CA PHE A 84 -8.00 3.52 15.25
C PHE A 84 -7.09 3.87 14.06
N GLN A 85 -7.06 3.02 13.02
CA GLN A 85 -6.32 3.32 11.79
C GLN A 85 -6.84 4.56 11.09
N LEU A 86 -8.17 4.71 11.00
CA LEU A 86 -8.81 5.87 10.39
C LEU A 86 -8.47 7.14 11.17
N TYR A 87 -8.64 7.11 12.50
CA TYR A 87 -8.29 8.23 13.37
C TYR A 87 -6.81 8.63 13.18
N ARG A 88 -5.90 7.66 13.18
CA ARG A 88 -4.46 7.92 12.96
C ARG A 88 -4.15 8.42 11.56
N SER A 89 -4.92 8.02 10.56
CA SER A 89 -4.76 8.49 9.18
C SER A 89 -5.27 9.91 8.98
N LEU A 90 -6.25 10.34 9.77
CA LEU A 90 -6.80 11.71 9.75
C LEU A 90 -5.98 12.66 10.63
N ASN A 91 -5.38 12.16 11.70
CA ASN A 91 -4.53 12.92 12.62
C ASN A 91 -3.05 12.92 12.20
N LYS A 92 -2.77 12.84 10.91
CA LYS A 92 -1.44 12.95 10.29
C LYS A 92 -1.52 13.98 9.17
#